data_AF-A0A9D4R7F0-F1
#
_entry.id   AF-A0A9D4R7F0-F1
#
_cell.length_a   1.000
_cell.length_b   1.000
_cell.length_c   1.000
_cell.angle_alpha   90.00
_cell.angle_beta   90.00
_cell.angle_gamma   90.00
#
_symmetry.space_group_name_H-M   'P 1'
#
loop_
_entity.id
_entity.type
_entity.pdbx_description
1 polymer ?
#
loop_
_entity_poly.entity_id
_entity_poly.type
_entity_poly.pdbx_seq_one_letter_code
_entity_poly.pdbx_strand_id
1 'polypeptide(L)'
;MPYVNSSRLKDKLLAEIPELEAHRKGRDVLLAFKQDVGEALSQAIGYSNALIVTKAAKILRKQIIEHTRAFYGSFHEDCIEDSLPSILIPLVCTIEHGADIKSQLRFGASKTDLAMAQLLQYNCYAQYKEEAKTFRHTKDRETPLPVFIGMSTYAKTRKRLLVEMLHDHGLIISYDSVLEVSAQLGDAAVNRYKNEGVVCSFILRTNIFTTAAMDNIDHNPSATMASTSFHGTSISVFQHATAENEGDLRETNPVDSKARKVPELPDSFANIHPACFTQKQPSPSIVEVPLILPLLN
;
A
#
# COMPACT_ATOMS: atom_id res chain seq x y z
N MET A 1 -36.00 -45.06 -44.68
CA MET A 1 -34.82 -44.16 -44.79
C MET A 1 -33.70 -44.95 -45.46
N PRO A 2 -33.19 -44.54 -46.63
CA PRO A 2 -32.12 -45.27 -47.31
C PRO A 2 -30.80 -45.16 -46.53
N TYR A 3 -30.08 -46.27 -46.44
CA TYR A 3 -28.79 -46.39 -45.77
C TYR A 3 -27.72 -45.64 -46.58
N VAL A 4 -27.37 -44.43 -46.17
CA VAL A 4 -26.32 -43.65 -46.83
C VAL A 4 -24.96 -44.22 -46.44
N ASN A 5 -24.25 -44.80 -47.40
CA ASN A 5 -22.87 -45.25 -47.21
C ASN A 5 -21.94 -44.02 -47.12
N SER A 6 -21.54 -43.68 -45.90
CA SER A 6 -20.76 -42.47 -45.57
C SER A 6 -19.45 -42.37 -46.37
N SER A 7 -18.79 -43.49 -46.67
CA SER A 7 -17.57 -43.52 -47.47
C SER A 7 -17.82 -43.11 -48.93
N ARG A 8 -18.88 -43.66 -49.56
CA ARG A 8 -19.24 -43.30 -50.94
C ARG A 8 -19.74 -41.86 -51.06
N LEU A 9 -20.39 -41.33 -50.02
CA LEU A 9 -20.81 -39.93 -49.99
C LEU A 9 -19.60 -38.99 -49.93
N LYS A 10 -18.63 -39.28 -49.05
CA LYS A 10 -17.38 -38.50 -48.94
C LYS A 10 -16.61 -38.46 -50.27
N ASP A 11 -16.42 -39.60 -50.91
CA ASP A 11 -15.68 -39.67 -52.18
C ASP A 11 -16.39 -38.89 -53.31
N LYS A 12 -17.73 -38.90 -53.34
CA LYS A 12 -18.50 -38.07 -54.30
C LYS A 12 -18.38 -36.58 -54.02
N LEU A 13 -18.47 -36.16 -52.75
CA LEU A 13 -18.36 -34.75 -52.39
C LEU A 13 -16.98 -34.17 -52.71
N LEU A 14 -15.91 -34.95 -52.50
CA LEU A 14 -14.54 -34.56 -52.88
C LEU A 14 -14.32 -34.50 -54.40
N ALA A 15 -15.05 -35.30 -55.18
CA ALA A 15 -14.94 -35.31 -56.64
C ALA A 15 -15.68 -34.11 -57.28
N GLU A 16 -16.82 -33.71 -56.71
CA GLU A 16 -17.66 -32.63 -57.24
C GLU A 16 -17.25 -31.23 -56.75
N ILE A 17 -16.51 -31.13 -55.63
CA ILE A 17 -16.11 -29.85 -55.02
C ILE A 17 -14.59 -29.81 -54.87
N PRO A 18 -13.84 -29.27 -55.85
CA PRO A 18 -12.37 -29.31 -55.88
C PRO A 18 -11.68 -28.59 -54.70
N GLU A 19 -12.35 -27.63 -54.08
CA GLU A 19 -11.83 -26.82 -52.97
C GLU A 19 -12.04 -27.48 -51.59
N LEU A 20 -12.77 -28.60 -51.54
CA LEU A 20 -13.13 -29.32 -50.33
C LEU A 20 -12.08 -30.40 -50.02
N GLU A 21 -11.49 -30.34 -48.83
CA GLU A 21 -10.50 -31.31 -48.35
C GLU A 21 -11.09 -32.17 -47.23
N ALA A 22 -10.67 -33.44 -47.16
CA ALA A 22 -11.07 -34.38 -46.11
C ALA A 22 -9.98 -34.55 -45.05
N HIS A 23 -10.32 -34.28 -43.80
CA HIS A 23 -9.44 -34.44 -42.64
C HIS A 23 -9.97 -35.55 -41.72
N ARG A 24 -9.16 -36.57 -41.46
CA ARG A 24 -9.54 -37.66 -40.53
C ARG A 24 -9.29 -37.23 -39.08
N LYS A 25 -10.30 -37.39 -38.23
CA LYS A 25 -10.19 -37.24 -36.77
C LYS A 25 -10.74 -38.50 -36.09
N GLY A 26 -9.84 -39.46 -35.86
CA GLY A 26 -10.23 -40.77 -35.29
C GLY A 26 -11.14 -41.55 -36.24
N ARG A 27 -12.38 -41.85 -35.81
CA ARG A 27 -13.39 -42.57 -36.62
C ARG A 27 -14.17 -41.65 -37.56
N ASP A 28 -14.08 -40.33 -37.37
CA ASP A 28 -14.84 -39.34 -38.13
C ASP A 28 -13.99 -38.73 -39.25
N VAL A 29 -14.65 -38.33 -40.34
CA VAL A 29 -14.05 -37.61 -41.45
C VAL A 29 -14.72 -36.25 -41.55
N LEU A 30 -13.94 -35.19 -41.34
CA LEU A 30 -14.37 -33.81 -41.46
C LEU A 30 -14.07 -33.30 -42.87
N LEU A 31 -15.02 -32.64 -43.51
CA LEU A 31 -14.83 -31.99 -44.80
C LEU A 31 -14.75 -30.47 -44.56
N ALA A 32 -13.70 -29.82 -45.05
CA ALA A 32 -13.52 -28.38 -44.90
C ALA A 32 -12.94 -27.78 -46.18
N PHE A 33 -13.36 -26.57 -46.53
CA PHE A 33 -12.75 -25.85 -47.65
C PHE A 33 -11.37 -25.35 -47.25
N LYS A 34 -10.39 -25.52 -48.13
CA LYS A 34 -8.98 -25.14 -47.85
C LYS A 34 -8.83 -23.69 -47.40
N GLN A 35 -9.64 -22.78 -47.95
CA GLN A 35 -9.65 -21.36 -47.61
C GLN A 35 -10.20 -21.06 -46.21
N ASP A 36 -11.13 -21.88 -45.72
CA ASP A 36 -11.82 -21.67 -44.44
C ASP A 36 -11.07 -22.32 -43.26
N VAL A 37 -10.17 -23.27 -43.52
CA VAL A 37 -9.37 -23.93 -42.47
C VAL A 37 -8.48 -22.91 -41.74
N GLY A 38 -7.90 -21.95 -42.47
CA GLY A 38 -7.07 -20.89 -41.88
C GLY A 38 -7.86 -19.98 -40.92
N GLU A 39 -9.06 -19.57 -41.34
CA GLU A 39 -9.95 -18.75 -40.52
C GLU A 39 -10.47 -19.53 -39.30
N ALA A 40 -10.89 -20.78 -39.48
CA ALA A 40 -11.33 -21.65 -38.38
C ALA A 40 -10.21 -21.95 -37.37
N LEU A 41 -8.97 -22.16 -37.84
CA LEU A 41 -7.80 -22.33 -36.97
C LEU A 41 -7.47 -21.04 -36.22
N SER A 42 -7.52 -19.89 -36.88
CA SER A 42 -7.31 -18.57 -36.25
C SER A 42 -8.35 -18.32 -35.14
N GLN A 43 -9.63 -18.60 -35.42
CA GLN A 43 -10.71 -18.50 -34.44
C GLN A 43 -10.53 -19.49 -33.28
N ALA A 44 -10.11 -20.73 -33.56
CA ALA A 44 -9.83 -21.74 -32.53
C ALA A 44 -8.61 -21.39 -31.66
N ILE A 45 -7.56 -20.81 -32.23
CA ILE A 45 -6.39 -20.29 -31.49
C ILE A 45 -6.82 -19.14 -30.57
N GLY A 46 -7.65 -18.21 -31.07
CA GLY A 46 -8.23 -17.13 -30.26
C GLY A 46 -9.03 -17.68 -29.08
N TYR A 47 -9.88 -18.68 -29.31
CA TYR A 47 -10.66 -19.36 -28.27
C TYR A 47 -9.78 -20.08 -27.24
N SER A 48 -8.72 -20.76 -27.69
CA SER A 48 -7.74 -21.44 -26.83
C SER A 48 -6.98 -20.45 -25.94
N ASN A 49 -6.51 -19.34 -26.50
CA ASN A 49 -5.80 -18.30 -25.76
C ASN A 49 -6.71 -17.62 -24.73
N ALA A 50 -7.96 -17.32 -25.09
CA ALA A 50 -8.94 -16.77 -24.16
C ALA A 50 -9.19 -17.72 -22.96
N LEU A 51 -9.23 -19.03 -23.20
CA LEU A 51 -9.41 -20.03 -22.16
C LEU A 51 -8.19 -20.11 -21.22
N ILE A 52 -6.97 -19.99 -21.75
CA ILE A 52 -5.73 -19.93 -20.95
C ILE A 52 -5.73 -18.68 -20.07
N VAL A 53 -5.99 -17.50 -20.65
CA VAL A 53 -6.06 -16.23 -19.91
C VAL A 53 -7.12 -16.30 -18.82
N THR A 54 -8.30 -16.84 -19.12
CA THR A 54 -9.39 -17.02 -18.14
C THR A 54 -8.97 -17.92 -16.98
N LYS A 55 -8.27 -19.03 -17.27
CA LYS A 55 -7.75 -19.93 -16.22
C LYS A 55 -6.69 -19.25 -15.37
N ALA A 56 -5.73 -18.56 -15.98
CA ALA A 56 -4.70 -17.81 -15.27
C ALA A 56 -5.32 -16.74 -14.36
N ALA A 57 -6.24 -15.93 -14.90
CA ALA A 57 -6.96 -14.90 -14.14
C ALA A 57 -7.73 -15.49 -12.95
N LYS A 58 -8.38 -16.65 -13.11
CA LYS A 58 -9.09 -17.34 -12.01
C LYS A 58 -8.13 -17.76 -10.89
N ILE A 59 -6.97 -18.32 -11.22
CA ILE A 59 -5.96 -18.74 -10.24
C ILE A 59 -5.42 -17.52 -9.48
N LEU A 60 -4.99 -16.50 -10.23
CA LEU A 60 -4.46 -15.26 -9.67
C LEU A 60 -5.46 -14.56 -8.75
N ARG A 61 -6.70 -14.39 -9.24
CA ARG A 61 -7.77 -13.73 -8.50
C ARG A 61 -8.09 -14.46 -7.21
N LYS A 62 -8.08 -15.80 -7.21
CA LYS A 62 -8.27 -16.59 -5.99
C LYS A 62 -7.19 -16.25 -4.94
N GLN A 63 -5.92 -16.29 -5.34
CA GLN A 63 -4.82 -15.99 -4.42
C GLN A 63 -4.83 -14.53 -3.93
N ILE A 64 -5.13 -13.58 -4.81
CA ILE A 64 -5.25 -12.15 -4.43
C ILE A 64 -6.39 -11.92 -3.43
N ILE A 65 -7.53 -12.58 -3.60
CA ILE A 65 -8.68 -12.43 -2.69
C ILE A 65 -8.43 -13.10 -1.35
N GLU A 66 -7.78 -14.26 -1.34
CA GLU A 66 -7.43 -15.01 -0.12
C GLU A 66 -6.29 -14.34 0.67
N HIS A 67 -5.45 -13.53 0.01
CA HIS A 67 -4.35 -12.82 0.64
C HIS A 67 -4.82 -11.51 1.29
N THR A 68 -4.90 -11.52 2.62
CA THR A 68 -5.25 -10.34 3.42
C THR A 68 -4.04 -9.86 4.22
N ARG A 69 -3.71 -8.58 4.11
CA ARG A 69 -2.69 -7.89 4.92
C ARG A 69 -3.20 -6.48 5.20
N ALA A 70 -3.71 -6.27 6.41
CA ALA A 70 -4.11 -4.94 6.86
C ALA A 70 -2.88 -4.08 7.21
N PHE A 71 -3.04 -2.76 7.11
CA PHE A 71 -2.07 -1.80 7.62
C PHE A 71 -2.19 -1.66 9.14
N TYR A 72 -1.08 -1.84 9.86
CA TYR A 72 -1.04 -1.79 11.33
C TYR A 72 -0.36 -0.54 11.91
N GLY A 73 -0.15 0.50 11.08
CA GLY A 73 0.38 1.79 11.55
C GLY A 73 1.84 2.06 11.20
N SER A 74 2.56 1.09 10.65
CA SER A 74 3.94 1.24 10.23
C SER A 74 4.24 0.45 8.95
N PHE A 75 5.32 0.84 8.27
CA PHE A 75 5.86 0.16 7.10
C PHE A 75 7.22 -0.44 7.49
N HIS A 76 7.30 -1.77 7.63
CA HIS A 76 8.56 -2.48 7.82
C HIS A 76 9.31 -2.67 6.49
N GLU A 77 10.58 -3.06 6.55
CA GLU A 77 11.47 -3.13 5.38
C GLU A 77 10.88 -3.99 4.25
N ASP A 78 10.30 -5.15 4.60
CA ASP A 78 9.71 -6.09 3.64
C ASP A 78 8.20 -5.88 3.41
N CYS A 79 7.60 -4.78 3.89
CA CYS A 79 6.15 -4.62 3.90
C CYS A 79 5.52 -4.64 2.50
N ILE A 80 6.29 -4.23 1.49
CA ILE A 80 5.85 -4.19 0.11
C ILE A 80 5.69 -5.61 -0.42
N GLU A 81 6.73 -6.44 -0.33
CA GLU A 81 6.77 -7.81 -0.81
C GLU A 81 5.77 -8.68 -0.04
N ASP A 82 5.72 -8.51 1.29
CA ASP A 82 4.82 -9.19 2.20
C ASP A 82 3.33 -8.92 1.93
N SER A 83 3.04 -7.73 1.40
CA SER A 83 1.67 -7.35 1.09
C SER A 83 1.11 -8.10 -0.11
N LEU A 84 1.95 -8.80 -0.88
CA LEU A 84 1.62 -9.39 -2.17
C LEU A 84 1.60 -10.94 -2.15
N PRO A 85 0.66 -11.59 -2.86
CA PRO A 85 0.77 -13.01 -3.18
C PRO A 85 2.03 -13.30 -4.00
N SER A 86 2.70 -14.41 -3.71
CA SER A 86 3.93 -14.82 -4.40
C SER A 86 3.81 -15.00 -5.91
N ILE A 87 2.60 -15.24 -6.44
CA ILE A 87 2.34 -15.39 -7.87
C ILE A 87 2.22 -14.05 -8.62
N LEU A 88 1.91 -12.96 -7.91
CA LEU A 88 1.52 -11.71 -8.54
C LEU A 88 2.74 -10.96 -9.08
N ILE A 89 3.84 -10.95 -8.33
CA ILE A 89 5.08 -10.29 -8.74
C ILE A 89 5.65 -10.93 -10.02
N PRO A 90 5.84 -12.27 -10.11
CA PRO A 90 6.31 -12.89 -11.35
C PRO A 90 5.43 -12.62 -12.56
N LEU A 91 4.10 -12.54 -12.37
CA LEU A 91 3.18 -12.20 -13.45
C LEU A 91 3.42 -10.77 -13.96
N VAL A 92 3.50 -9.79 -13.06
CA VAL A 92 3.75 -8.40 -13.43
C VAL A 92 5.10 -8.28 -14.13
N CYS A 93 6.16 -8.88 -13.57
CA CYS A 93 7.47 -8.93 -14.21
C CYS A 93 7.42 -9.57 -15.61
N THR A 94 6.62 -10.63 -15.79
CA THR A 94 6.44 -11.29 -17.09
C THR A 94 5.75 -10.38 -18.10
N ILE A 95 4.81 -9.54 -17.65
CA ILE A 95 4.09 -8.58 -18.49
C ILE A 95 4.99 -7.39 -18.86
N GLU A 96 5.72 -6.83 -17.89
CA GLU A 96 6.56 -5.64 -18.09
C GLU A 96 7.87 -5.95 -18.83
N HIS A 97 8.48 -7.12 -18.56
CA HIS A 97 9.82 -7.46 -19.08
C HIS A 97 9.85 -8.62 -20.07
N GLY A 98 8.74 -9.35 -20.22
CA GLY A 98 8.64 -10.55 -21.06
C GLY A 98 8.80 -11.87 -20.29
N ALA A 99 8.45 -12.96 -20.96
CA ALA A 99 8.41 -14.32 -20.39
C ALA A 99 9.73 -15.10 -20.55
N ASP A 100 10.80 -14.47 -21.03
CA ASP A 100 12.05 -15.17 -21.24
C ASP A 100 12.84 -15.32 -19.92
N ILE A 101 13.47 -16.48 -19.74
CA ILE A 101 14.18 -16.81 -18.49
C ILE A 101 15.37 -15.86 -18.25
N LYS A 102 15.95 -15.29 -19.31
CA LYS A 102 17.13 -14.42 -19.20
C LYS A 102 16.78 -13.03 -18.69
N SER A 103 15.63 -12.48 -19.08
CA SER A 103 15.12 -11.20 -18.57
C SER A 103 14.72 -11.33 -17.10
N GLN A 104 14.04 -12.42 -16.73
CA GLN A 104 13.63 -12.67 -15.34
C GLN A 104 14.79 -12.93 -14.37
N LEU A 105 15.90 -13.52 -14.84
CA LEU A 105 17.09 -13.76 -14.00
C LEU A 105 17.99 -12.53 -13.85
N ARG A 106 17.95 -11.59 -14.81
CA ARG A 106 18.83 -10.40 -14.81
C ARG A 106 18.29 -9.26 -13.97
N PHE A 107 16.97 -9.13 -13.89
CA PHE A 107 16.31 -8.04 -13.18
C PHE A 107 15.34 -8.68 -12.19
N GLY A 108 15.65 -8.58 -10.89
CA GLY A 108 14.64 -8.79 -9.87
C GLY A 108 13.47 -7.81 -10.06
N ALA A 109 12.40 -7.94 -9.28
CA ALA A 109 11.26 -7.04 -9.37
C ALA A 109 11.72 -5.58 -9.16
N SER A 110 11.43 -4.72 -10.14
CA SER A 110 11.69 -3.29 -10.03
C SER A 110 10.65 -2.63 -9.12
N LYS A 111 10.91 -1.37 -8.75
CA LYS A 111 9.95 -0.56 -7.98
C LYS A 111 8.62 -0.40 -8.72
N THR A 112 8.64 -0.37 -10.05
CA THR A 112 7.43 -0.26 -10.88
C THR A 112 6.62 -1.54 -10.83
N ASP A 113 7.26 -2.72 -10.93
CA ASP A 113 6.56 -4.01 -10.86
C ASP A 113 5.86 -4.16 -9.51
N LEU A 114 6.56 -3.83 -8.41
CA LEU A 114 6.00 -3.89 -7.06
C LEU A 114 4.83 -2.91 -6.91
N ALA A 115 4.91 -1.73 -7.52
CA ALA A 115 3.83 -0.76 -7.48
C ALA A 115 2.60 -1.25 -8.26
N MET A 116 2.80 -1.79 -9.45
CA MET A 116 1.74 -2.34 -10.29
C MET A 116 1.09 -3.56 -9.64
N ALA A 117 1.87 -4.45 -9.02
CA ALA A 117 1.37 -5.57 -8.24
C ALA A 117 0.51 -5.11 -7.06
N GLN A 118 0.96 -4.10 -6.31
CA GLN A 118 0.19 -3.54 -5.19
C GLN A 118 -1.13 -2.91 -5.65
N LEU A 119 -1.13 -2.21 -6.79
CA LEU A 119 -2.34 -1.63 -7.37
C LEU A 119 -3.30 -2.71 -7.91
N LEU A 120 -2.78 -3.79 -8.53
CA LEU A 120 -3.59 -4.92 -8.97
C LEU A 120 -4.28 -5.61 -7.79
N GLN A 121 -3.56 -5.81 -6.69
CA GLN A 121 -4.13 -6.39 -5.49
C GLN A 121 -5.17 -5.47 -4.85
N TYR A 122 -4.83 -4.19 -4.67
CA TYR A 122 -5.74 -3.20 -4.10
C TYR A 122 -7.07 -3.13 -4.88
N ASN A 123 -7.01 -3.08 -6.21
CA ASN A 123 -8.19 -2.94 -7.07
C ASN A 123 -8.92 -4.27 -7.35
N CYS A 124 -8.39 -5.42 -6.92
CA CYS A 124 -9.07 -6.69 -7.09
C CYS A 124 -10.23 -6.81 -6.09
N TYR A 125 -11.47 -6.68 -6.55
CA TYR A 125 -12.66 -6.86 -5.69
C TYR A 125 -13.02 -8.34 -5.54
N ALA A 126 -13.62 -8.78 -4.42
CA ALA A 126 -14.04 -10.18 -4.24
C ALA A 126 -15.34 -10.51 -5.00
N GLN A 127 -16.32 -9.59 -4.98
CA GLN A 127 -17.62 -9.73 -5.64
C GLN A 127 -17.89 -8.53 -6.55
N TYR A 128 -18.23 -8.80 -7.82
CA TYR A 128 -18.74 -7.79 -8.74
C TYR A 128 -20.22 -7.53 -8.40
N LYS A 129 -20.63 -6.27 -8.33
CA LYS A 129 -22.03 -5.87 -8.26
C LYS A 129 -22.34 -5.01 -9.49
N GLU A 130 -23.17 -5.54 -10.38
CA GLU A 130 -23.49 -4.97 -11.69
C GLU A 130 -24.07 -3.55 -11.63
N GLU A 131 -24.73 -3.20 -10.51
CA GLU A 131 -25.35 -1.88 -10.29
C GLU A 131 -24.56 -0.97 -9.33
N ALA A 132 -23.37 -1.38 -8.87
CA ALA A 132 -22.62 -0.58 -7.90
C ALA A 132 -21.98 0.64 -8.57
N LYS A 133 -22.45 1.83 -8.17
CA LYS A 133 -21.88 3.13 -8.59
C LYS A 133 -20.51 3.43 -7.98
N THR A 134 -20.13 2.71 -6.93
CA THR A 134 -18.90 2.93 -6.17
C THR A 134 -18.19 1.60 -5.95
N PHE A 135 -16.92 1.54 -6.32
CA PHE A 135 -16.05 0.41 -6.01
C PHE A 135 -15.71 0.46 -4.52
N ARG A 136 -16.01 -0.63 -3.81
CA ARG A 136 -15.66 -0.75 -2.39
C ARG A 136 -14.37 -1.53 -2.28
N HIS A 137 -13.26 -0.82 -2.08
CA HIS A 137 -12.01 -1.43 -1.64
C HIS A 137 -12.19 -1.95 -0.22
N THR A 138 -11.66 -3.14 0.04
CA THR A 138 -11.72 -3.73 1.38
C THR A 138 -10.45 -3.33 2.12
N LYS A 139 -10.60 -2.85 3.36
CA LYS A 139 -9.47 -2.38 4.20
C LYS A 139 -8.39 -3.42 4.43
N ASP A 140 -8.76 -4.70 4.47
CA ASP A 140 -7.85 -5.84 4.62
C ASP A 140 -6.91 -6.07 3.43
N ARG A 141 -7.09 -5.29 2.34
CA ARG A 141 -6.33 -5.35 1.09
C ARG A 141 -5.83 -3.96 0.65
N GLU A 142 -5.87 -2.97 1.55
CA GLU A 142 -5.16 -1.70 1.36
C GLU A 142 -3.65 -1.97 1.41
N THR A 143 -3.02 -2.11 0.24
CA THR A 143 -1.59 -2.35 0.14
C THR A 143 -0.78 -1.11 0.57
N PRO A 144 0.48 -1.27 1.00
CA PRO A 144 1.30 -0.17 1.50
C PRO A 144 1.37 1.05 0.59
N LEU A 145 1.46 0.86 -0.73
CA LEU A 145 1.61 1.94 -1.69
C LEU A 145 0.38 2.87 -1.75
N PRO A 146 -0.86 2.38 -1.99
CA PRO A 146 -2.07 3.20 -1.89
C PRO A 146 -2.21 3.96 -0.58
N VAL A 147 -1.88 3.32 0.55
CA VAL A 147 -1.92 3.95 1.89
C VAL A 147 -0.90 5.07 1.98
N PHE A 148 0.35 4.78 1.65
CA PHE A 148 1.45 5.74 1.72
C PHE A 148 1.23 6.96 0.83
N ILE A 149 0.84 6.76 -0.44
CA ILE A 149 0.59 7.85 -1.37
C ILE A 149 -0.63 8.65 -0.94
N GLY A 150 -1.70 8.00 -0.43
CA GLY A 150 -2.88 8.70 0.07
C GLY A 150 -2.56 9.60 1.26
N MET A 151 -1.87 9.05 2.26
CA MET A 151 -1.39 9.80 3.43
C MET A 151 -0.46 10.94 3.04
N SER A 152 0.51 10.68 2.15
CA SER A 152 1.49 11.67 1.70
C SER A 152 0.85 12.82 0.92
N THR A 153 -0.09 12.50 0.01
CA THR A 153 -0.84 13.48 -0.77
C THR A 153 -1.64 14.38 0.15
N TYR A 154 -2.36 13.81 1.12
CA TYR A 154 -3.11 14.60 2.08
C TYR A 154 -2.21 15.43 2.99
N ALA A 155 -1.09 14.88 3.47
CA ALA A 155 -0.11 15.57 4.30
C ALA A 155 0.45 16.82 3.61
N LYS A 156 0.77 16.72 2.32
CA LYS A 156 1.38 17.82 1.54
C LYS A 156 0.38 18.85 1.05
N THR A 157 -0.87 18.47 0.80
CA THR A 157 -1.83 19.34 0.10
C THR A 157 -3.00 19.78 0.96
N ARG A 158 -3.42 18.97 1.94
CA ARG A 158 -4.68 19.11 2.68
C ARG A 158 -5.94 19.25 1.79
N LYS A 159 -5.85 18.83 0.52
CA LYS A 159 -6.94 18.96 -0.46
C LYS A 159 -7.75 17.67 -0.55
N ARG A 160 -8.94 17.67 0.04
CA ARG A 160 -9.90 16.56 -0.03
C ARG A 160 -10.21 16.12 -1.48
N LEU A 161 -10.56 17.08 -2.35
CA LEU A 161 -10.91 16.78 -3.75
C LEU A 161 -9.79 16.08 -4.54
N LEU A 162 -8.52 16.36 -4.21
CA LEU A 162 -7.39 15.69 -4.85
C LEU A 162 -7.29 14.23 -4.41
N VAL A 163 -7.50 13.97 -3.12
CA VAL A 163 -7.51 12.61 -2.56
C VAL A 163 -8.67 11.81 -3.15
N GLU A 164 -9.87 12.39 -3.20
CA GLU A 164 -11.05 11.76 -3.80
C GLU A 164 -10.81 11.44 -5.29
N MET A 165 -10.28 12.38 -6.07
CA MET A 165 -9.96 12.13 -7.48
C MET A 165 -8.98 10.97 -7.67
N LEU A 166 -7.90 10.90 -6.90
CA LEU A 166 -6.92 9.81 -7.03
C LEU A 166 -7.50 8.46 -6.56
N HIS A 167 -8.32 8.47 -5.51
CA HIS A 167 -9.02 7.29 -5.03
C HIS A 167 -10.01 6.75 -6.08
N ASP A 168 -10.76 7.63 -6.74
CA ASP A 168 -11.73 7.26 -7.78
C ASP A 168 -11.05 6.60 -9.00
N HIS A 169 -9.77 6.87 -9.22
CA HIS A 169 -8.93 6.21 -10.23
C HIS A 169 -8.22 4.95 -9.70
N GLY A 170 -8.53 4.50 -8.48
CA GLY A 170 -7.95 3.29 -7.88
C GLY A 170 -6.47 3.41 -7.52
N LEU A 171 -5.94 4.63 -7.37
CA LEU A 171 -4.51 4.87 -7.14
C LEU A 171 -4.13 4.92 -5.66
N ILE A 172 -5.06 5.36 -4.81
CA ILE A 172 -4.84 5.54 -3.37
C ILE A 172 -6.08 5.14 -2.56
N ILE A 173 -5.90 5.07 -1.24
CA ILE A 173 -7.00 4.87 -0.28
C ILE A 173 -7.96 6.06 -0.23
N SER A 174 -9.17 5.81 0.26
CA SER A 174 -10.22 6.84 0.37
C SER A 174 -9.84 7.97 1.32
N TYR A 175 -10.46 9.15 1.14
CA TYR A 175 -10.27 10.27 2.06
C TYR A 175 -10.66 9.91 3.50
N ASP A 176 -11.72 9.12 3.67
CA ASP A 176 -12.15 8.64 4.98
C ASP A 176 -11.12 7.68 5.60
N SER A 177 -10.54 6.76 4.80
CA SER A 177 -9.43 5.90 5.25
C SER A 177 -8.22 6.73 5.68
N VAL A 178 -7.87 7.80 4.94
CA VAL A 178 -6.78 8.72 5.30
C VAL A 178 -7.04 9.39 6.65
N LEU A 179 -8.25 9.89 6.88
CA LEU A 179 -8.62 10.52 8.15
C LEU A 179 -8.61 9.53 9.30
N GLU A 180 -9.07 8.29 9.08
CA GLU A 180 -9.06 7.24 10.08
C GLU A 180 -7.64 6.85 10.48
N VAL A 181 -6.76 6.57 9.51
CA VAL A 181 -5.34 6.28 9.77
C VAL A 181 -4.68 7.46 10.50
N SER A 182 -4.96 8.71 10.07
CA SER A 182 -4.43 9.89 10.76
C SER A 182 -4.97 10.03 12.19
N ALA A 183 -6.23 9.69 12.43
CA ALA A 183 -6.84 9.75 13.76
C ALA A 183 -6.25 8.70 14.69
N GLN A 184 -6.07 7.47 14.20
CA GLN A 184 -5.47 6.37 14.95
C GLN A 184 -3.99 6.65 15.28
N LEU A 185 -3.22 7.20 14.34
CA LEU A 185 -1.85 7.64 14.62
C LEU A 185 -1.81 8.76 15.67
N GLY A 186 -2.75 9.71 15.61
CA GLY A 186 -2.87 10.78 16.61
C GLY A 186 -3.23 10.23 18.00
N ASP A 187 -4.19 9.30 18.07
CA ASP A 187 -4.57 8.61 19.30
C ASP A 187 -3.39 7.82 19.89
N ALA A 188 -2.65 7.08 19.06
CA ALA A 188 -1.44 6.38 19.46
C ALA A 188 -0.36 7.33 20.03
N ALA A 189 -0.20 8.52 19.45
CA ALA A 189 0.72 9.54 19.94
C ALA A 189 0.27 10.15 21.28
N VAL A 190 -1.03 10.42 21.45
CA VAL A 190 -1.59 10.97 22.70
C VAL A 190 -1.49 9.96 23.83
N ASN A 191 -1.83 8.69 23.58
CA ASN A 191 -1.72 7.63 24.59
C ASN A 191 -0.26 7.42 25.00
N ARG A 192 0.68 7.54 24.06
CA ARG A 192 2.11 7.53 24.37
C ARG A 192 2.52 8.70 25.26
N TYR A 193 2.08 9.91 24.94
CA TYR A 193 2.35 11.08 25.78
C TYR A 193 1.84 10.89 27.20
N LYS A 194 0.63 10.34 27.38
CA LYS A 194 0.08 10.05 28.71
C LYS A 194 0.94 9.06 29.50
N ASN A 195 1.58 8.11 28.82
CA ASN A 195 2.44 7.10 29.46
C ASN A 195 3.86 7.63 29.75
N GLU A 196 4.44 8.41 28.83
CA GLU A 196 5.83 8.85 28.90
C GLU A 196 6.01 10.26 29.48
N GLY A 197 4.94 11.06 29.52
CA GLY A 197 4.95 12.46 29.94
C GLY A 197 5.62 13.42 28.94
N VAL A 198 6.16 12.91 27.83
CA VAL A 198 6.88 13.68 26.81
C VAL A 198 6.42 13.30 25.40
N VAL A 199 6.34 14.30 24.52
CA VAL A 199 6.14 14.08 23.08
C VAL A 199 7.50 13.94 22.43
N CYS A 200 7.78 12.79 21.83
CA CYS A 200 9.05 12.55 21.18
C CYS A 200 8.88 11.66 19.94
N SER A 201 9.82 11.77 19.00
CA SER A 201 9.76 11.05 17.73
C SER A 201 9.95 9.55 17.93
N PHE A 202 9.21 8.75 17.16
CA PHE A 202 9.28 7.28 17.16
C PHE A 202 10.66 6.74 16.75
N ILE A 203 11.46 7.53 16.03
CA ILE A 203 12.81 7.13 15.60
C ILE A 203 13.81 7.12 16.76
N LEU A 204 13.50 7.79 17.86
CA LEU A 204 14.38 7.83 19.02
C LEU A 204 14.35 6.48 19.74
N ARG A 205 15.45 6.10 20.37
CA ARG A 205 15.51 4.91 21.23
C ARG A 205 15.16 5.23 22.68
N THR A 206 14.74 4.23 23.44
CA THR A 206 14.57 4.34 24.90
C THR A 206 15.85 3.92 25.63
N ASN A 207 15.97 4.28 26.91
CA ASN A 207 17.12 3.92 27.76
C ASN A 207 18.49 4.46 27.28
N ILE A 208 18.50 5.54 26.49
CA ILE A 208 19.73 6.26 26.10
C ILE A 208 19.75 7.64 26.73
N PHE A 209 20.92 8.02 27.25
CA PHE A 209 21.19 9.39 27.64
C PHE A 209 20.95 10.34 26.46
N THR A 210 19.97 11.23 26.62
CA THR A 210 19.48 12.09 25.54
C THR A 210 19.61 13.55 25.97
N THR A 211 20.24 14.36 25.13
CA THR A 211 20.34 15.82 25.31
C THR A 211 19.54 16.53 24.23
N ALA A 212 18.90 17.64 24.57
CA ALA A 212 18.22 18.48 23.58
C ALA A 212 18.79 19.90 23.60
N ALA A 213 19.04 20.46 22.42
CA ALA A 213 19.29 21.88 22.25
C ALA A 213 18.00 22.53 21.74
N MET A 214 17.53 23.54 22.46
CA MET A 214 16.36 24.32 22.09
C MET A 214 16.81 25.72 21.69
N ASP A 215 16.38 26.16 20.52
CA ASP A 215 16.70 27.48 19.99
C ASP A 215 15.44 28.16 19.45
N ASN A 216 15.36 29.48 19.61
CA ASN A 216 14.23 30.24 19.09
C ASN A 216 14.48 30.56 17.61
N ILE A 217 13.53 30.19 16.77
CA ILE A 217 13.47 30.62 15.38
C ILE A 217 12.57 31.84 15.33
N ASP A 218 13.20 33.01 15.33
CA ASP A 218 12.54 34.30 15.15
C ASP A 218 12.79 34.84 13.74
N HIS A 219 11.78 34.77 12.88
CA HIS A 219 11.81 35.51 11.63
C HIS A 219 11.09 36.85 11.79
N ASN A 220 11.83 37.94 11.60
CA ASN A 220 11.38 39.32 11.69
C ASN A 220 10.81 39.69 13.08
N PRO A 221 11.67 39.85 14.11
CA PRO A 221 11.25 40.13 15.49
C PRO A 221 10.55 41.49 15.67
N SER A 222 10.56 42.37 14.65
CA SER A 222 9.87 43.67 14.67
C SER A 222 8.49 43.65 14.00
N ALA A 223 8.04 42.50 13.49
CA ALA A 223 6.71 42.38 12.91
C ALA A 223 5.62 42.43 14.00
N THR A 224 4.68 43.37 13.84
CA THR A 224 3.55 43.58 14.76
C THR A 224 2.34 42.68 14.48
N MET A 225 2.43 41.82 13.46
CA MET A 225 1.36 40.90 13.06
C MET A 225 1.88 39.46 12.99
N ALA A 226 1.15 38.53 13.60
CA ALA A 226 1.47 37.10 13.62
C ALA A 226 1.52 36.44 12.22
N SER A 227 0.98 37.08 11.18
CA SER A 227 1.02 36.57 9.80
C SER A 227 2.32 36.87 9.06
N THR A 228 3.14 37.80 9.56
CA THR A 228 4.41 38.25 8.93
C THR A 228 5.64 37.98 9.80
N SER A 229 5.43 37.46 11.01
CA SER A 229 6.45 36.95 11.93
C SER A 229 6.28 35.45 12.09
N PHE A 230 7.38 34.69 12.10
CA PHE A 230 7.36 33.30 12.53
C PHE A 230 8.11 33.22 13.85
N HIS A 231 7.40 32.82 14.91
CA HIS A 231 7.99 32.50 16.21
C HIS A 231 7.83 31.00 16.41
N GLY A 232 8.94 30.27 16.40
CA GLY A 232 8.96 28.83 16.65
C GLY A 232 10.13 28.46 17.53
N THR A 233 10.07 27.28 18.13
CA THR A 233 11.21 26.70 18.84
C THR A 233 11.75 25.54 18.02
N SER A 234 13.00 25.65 17.58
CA SER A 234 13.76 24.52 17.07
C SER A 234 14.19 23.64 18.22
N ILE A 235 14.00 22.33 18.10
CA ILE A 235 14.46 21.35 19.09
C ILE A 235 15.34 20.35 18.35
N SER A 236 16.64 20.37 18.64
CA SER A 236 17.60 19.37 18.17
C SER A 236 17.82 18.35 19.27
N VAL A 237 17.54 17.07 19.00
CA VAL A 237 17.67 15.97 19.97
C VAL A 237 18.86 15.10 19.61
N PHE A 238 19.74 14.83 20.58
CA PHE A 238 20.94 14.01 20.42
C PHE A 238 20.88 12.82 21.38
N GLN A 239 21.04 11.61 20.86
CA GLN A 239 21.10 10.38 21.66
C GLN A 239 22.54 9.88 21.71
N HIS A 240 23.07 9.70 22.91
CA HIS A 240 24.48 9.33 23.14
C HIS A 240 24.58 7.83 23.40
N ALA A 241 24.49 7.03 22.33
CA ALA A 241 24.69 5.59 22.40
C ALA A 241 26.17 5.26 22.72
N THR A 242 26.40 4.18 23.45
CA THR A 242 27.74 3.64 23.75
C THR A 242 27.83 2.20 23.26
N ALA A 243 29.04 1.64 23.19
CA ALA A 243 29.23 0.22 22.84
C ALA A 243 28.56 -0.75 23.82
N GLU A 244 28.31 -0.30 25.06
CA GLU A 244 27.64 -1.06 26.12
C GLU A 244 26.12 -0.84 26.13
N ASN A 245 25.64 0.25 25.52
CA ASN A 245 24.23 0.61 25.50
C ASN A 245 23.86 1.35 24.20
N GLU A 246 23.30 0.61 23.24
CA GLU A 246 22.73 1.17 22.01
C GLU A 246 21.29 1.65 22.19
N GLY A 247 20.70 1.46 23.37
CA GLY A 247 19.30 1.69 23.68
C GLY A 247 18.32 0.75 22.98
N ASP A 248 17.10 0.77 23.47
CA ASP A 248 16.05 -0.11 22.96
C ASP A 248 15.25 0.57 21.86
N LEU A 249 14.89 -0.21 20.85
CA LEU A 249 13.94 0.24 19.83
C LEU A 249 12.60 0.53 20.48
N ARG A 250 12.02 1.68 20.14
CA ARG A 250 10.66 1.99 20.55
C ARG A 250 9.70 1.07 19.81
N GLU A 251 8.83 0.39 20.56
CA GLU A 251 7.72 -0.33 19.95
C GLU A 251 6.84 0.64 19.15
N THR A 252 6.42 0.19 17.96
CA THR A 252 5.41 0.90 17.19
C THR A 252 4.07 0.62 17.84
N ASN A 253 3.39 1.68 18.26
CA ASN A 253 2.03 1.53 18.78
C ASN A 253 1.13 1.07 17.63
N PRO A 254 0.47 -0.10 17.75
CA PRO A 254 -0.39 -0.59 16.68
C PRO A 254 -1.55 0.37 16.47
N VAL A 255 -1.82 0.65 15.19
CA VAL A 255 -3.02 1.36 14.74
C VAL A 255 -4.18 0.36 14.74
N ASP A 256 -4.61 -0.06 15.93
CA ASP A 256 -5.77 -0.95 16.14
C ASP A 256 -6.89 -0.26 16.95
N SER A 257 -6.76 1.05 17.17
CA SER A 257 -7.82 1.80 17.84
C SER A 257 -8.98 2.05 16.87
N LYS A 258 -10.23 1.97 17.36
CA LYS A 258 -11.42 2.40 16.58
C LYS A 258 -11.55 3.94 16.53
N ALA A 259 -10.44 4.66 16.76
CA ALA A 259 -10.43 6.11 16.85
C ALA A 259 -10.79 6.71 15.49
N ARG A 260 -11.92 7.41 15.45
CA ARG A 260 -12.36 8.18 14.27
C ARG A 260 -11.99 9.65 14.34
N LYS A 261 -11.48 10.08 15.50
CA LYS A 261 -11.05 11.44 15.78
C LYS A 261 -9.79 11.38 16.64
N VAL A 262 -8.88 12.31 16.39
CA VAL A 262 -7.72 12.52 17.26
C VAL A 262 -8.26 12.99 18.62
N PRO A 263 -7.90 12.32 19.73
CA PRO A 263 -8.28 12.78 21.06
C PRO A 263 -7.64 14.14 21.36
N GLU A 264 -8.30 14.94 22.21
CA GLU A 264 -7.73 16.20 22.67
C GLU A 264 -6.45 15.94 23.49
N LEU A 265 -5.47 16.82 23.32
CA LEU A 265 -4.26 16.80 24.12
C LEU A 265 -4.61 17.17 25.56
N PRO A 266 -3.94 16.58 26.57
CA PRO A 266 -4.16 16.97 27.96
C PRO A 266 -3.97 18.47 28.18
N ASP A 267 -4.75 19.06 29.07
CA ASP A 267 -4.69 20.49 29.39
C ASP A 267 -3.27 20.94 29.79
N SER A 268 -2.53 20.09 30.49
CA SER A 268 -1.13 20.35 30.88
C SER A 268 -0.18 20.57 29.68
N PHE A 269 -0.55 20.08 28.50
CA PHE A 269 0.20 20.24 27.27
C PHE A 269 -0.33 21.42 26.45
N ALA A 270 -1.65 21.58 26.35
CA ALA A 270 -2.27 22.60 25.52
C ALA A 270 -2.32 23.99 26.17
N ASN A 271 -2.37 24.05 27.49
CA ASN A 271 -2.52 25.28 28.26
C ASN A 271 -1.23 25.63 28.98
N ILE A 272 -0.52 26.64 28.46
CA ILE A 272 0.60 27.25 29.16
C ILE A 272 0.03 28.37 30.04
N HIS A 273 0.02 28.17 31.35
CA HIS A 273 -0.34 29.24 32.28
C HIS A 273 0.69 30.37 32.20
N PRO A 274 0.27 31.65 32.28
CA PRO A 274 1.19 32.77 32.35
C PRO A 274 2.19 32.55 33.49
N ALA A 275 3.48 32.50 33.14
CA ALA A 275 4.54 32.49 34.13
C ALA A 275 4.62 33.89 34.76
N CYS A 276 3.82 34.13 35.81
CA CYS A 276 3.96 35.32 36.62
C CYS A 276 5.21 35.17 37.49
N PHE A 277 6.32 35.74 37.03
CA PHE A 277 7.48 35.91 37.89
C PHE A 277 7.12 36.87 39.03
N THR A 278 6.99 36.34 40.24
CA THR A 278 6.79 37.13 41.45
C THR A 278 8.05 37.91 41.85
N GLN A 279 9.19 37.63 41.19
CA GLN A 279 10.47 38.28 41.40
C GLN A 279 11.01 38.83 40.08
N LYS A 280 11.58 40.05 40.12
CA LYS A 280 12.14 40.75 38.95
C LYS A 280 13.31 40.01 38.28
N GLN A 281 13.96 39.07 38.98
CA GLN A 281 15.04 38.20 38.51
C GLN A 281 14.94 36.88 39.28
N PRO A 282 14.16 35.90 38.78
CA PRO A 282 14.11 34.58 39.38
C PRO A 282 15.47 33.92 39.20
N SER A 283 16.00 33.32 40.27
CA SER A 283 17.05 32.32 40.14
C SER A 283 16.57 31.20 39.20
N PRO A 284 17.43 30.65 38.33
CA PRO A 284 17.04 29.53 37.47
C PRO A 284 16.47 28.40 38.34
N SER A 285 15.35 27.83 37.91
CA SER A 285 14.73 26.69 38.57
C SER A 285 15.78 25.59 38.71
N ILE A 286 15.97 25.10 39.94
CA ILE A 286 16.74 23.89 40.20
C ILE A 286 16.05 22.79 39.41
N VAL A 287 16.67 22.33 38.33
CA VAL A 287 16.25 21.10 37.66
C VAL A 287 16.46 20.01 38.69
N GLU A 288 15.38 19.47 39.25
CA GLU A 288 15.46 18.24 40.03
C GLU A 288 16.07 17.19 39.10
N VAL A 289 17.35 16.90 39.35
CA VAL A 289 18.03 15.74 38.77
C VAL A 289 17.16 14.54 39.10
N PRO A 290 16.80 13.67 38.13
CA PRO A 290 16.07 12.46 38.46
C PRO A 290 16.90 11.68 39.48
N LEU A 291 16.25 11.26 40.56
CA LEU A 291 16.78 10.41 41.62
C LEU A 291 17.88 9.49 41.11
N ILE A 292 19.08 9.67 41.64
CA ILE A 292 20.16 8.68 41.58
C ILE A 292 19.57 7.37 42.13
N LEU A 293 19.30 6.41 41.25
CA LEU A 293 19.02 5.03 41.67
C LEU A 293 20.25 4.52 42.43
N PRO A 294 20.09 3.94 43.63
CA PRO A 294 21.23 3.46 44.39
C PRO A 294 21.92 2.34 43.61
N LEU A 295 23.24 2.46 43.48
CA LEU A 295 24.14 1.38 43.08
C LEU A 295 23.88 0.19 44.01
N LEU A 296 23.33 -0.89 43.46
CA LEU A 296 23.39 -2.20 44.07
C LEU A 296 24.71 -2.84 43.65
N ASN A 297 25.54 -3.13 44.65
CA ASN A 297 26.74 -3.95 44.55
C ASN A 297 26.48 -5.33 43.94
#